data_AF-R6AIJ1-F1
#
_entry.id   AF-R6AIJ1-F1
#
_cell.length_a   1.000
_cell.length_b   1.000
_cell.length_c   1.000
_cell.angle_alpha   90.00
_cell.angle_beta   90.00
_cell.angle_gamma   90.00
#
_symmetry.space_group_name_H-M   'P 1'
#
loop_
_entity.id
_entity.type
_entity.pdbx_description
1 polymer ?
#
loop_
_entity_poly.entity_id
_entity_poly.type
_entity_poly.pdbx_seq_one_letter_code
_entity_poly.pdbx_strand_id
1 'polypeptide(L)'
;MKKCVLYDGKVCNDCGECNRCDLDPGKICDNCGKCLQRGSDEFNSIIYRYPAEDENECECGCECDHHENGEELNSADFDEFLDEPIELDVPDPIQIDPALAAEWERRLAESFREDARREAASDDAPKGLYAVRKRRERK
;
A
#
# COMPACT_ATOMS: atom_id res chain seq x y z
N MET A 1 -2.99 -23.71 -26.79
CA MET A 1 -4.29 -23.00 -26.94
C MET A 1 -4.50 -22.11 -25.72
N LYS A 2 -4.94 -20.87 -25.90
CA LYS A 2 -5.23 -19.96 -24.79
C LYS A 2 -6.60 -20.31 -24.20
N LYS A 3 -6.71 -20.35 -22.86
CA LYS A 3 -8.00 -20.54 -22.17
C LYS A 3 -8.76 -19.22 -22.06
N CYS A 4 -10.08 -19.29 -21.94
CA CYS A 4 -10.91 -18.13 -21.67
C CYS A 4 -10.69 -17.68 -20.21
N VAL A 5 -10.63 -16.36 -19.98
CA VAL A 5 -10.46 -15.78 -18.64
C VAL A 5 -11.76 -15.66 -17.86
N LEU A 6 -12.90 -15.59 -18.54
CA LEU A 6 -14.22 -15.47 -17.91
C LEU A 6 -14.86 -16.83 -17.62
N TYR A 7 -14.61 -17.82 -18.49
CA TYR A 7 -15.28 -19.11 -18.43
C TYR A 7 -14.25 -20.23 -18.35
N ASP A 8 -14.18 -20.88 -17.19
CA ASP A 8 -13.30 -22.01 -17.01
C ASP A 8 -13.68 -23.17 -17.96
N GLY A 9 -12.68 -23.93 -18.38
CA GLY A 9 -12.84 -25.04 -19.34
C GLY A 9 -13.08 -24.62 -20.79
N LYS A 10 -13.26 -23.33 -21.11
CA LYS A 10 -13.43 -22.86 -22.50
C LYS A 10 -12.10 -22.42 -23.13
N VAL A 11 -11.95 -22.70 -24.42
CA VAL A 11 -10.85 -22.17 -25.24
C VAL A 11 -11.21 -20.76 -25.70
N CYS A 12 -10.25 -19.83 -25.62
CA CYS A 12 -10.44 -18.47 -26.11
C CYS A 12 -10.67 -18.46 -27.62
N ASN A 13 -11.72 -17.77 -28.06
CA ASN A 13 -12.10 -17.56 -29.46
C ASN A 13 -12.05 -16.08 -29.86
N ASP A 14 -11.36 -15.24 -29.07
CA ASP A 14 -11.20 -13.81 -29.29
C ASP A 14 -12.54 -13.03 -29.44
N CYS A 15 -13.57 -13.42 -28.67
CA CYS A 15 -14.88 -12.75 -28.68
C CYS A 15 -14.85 -11.29 -28.16
N GLY A 16 -13.82 -10.92 -27.39
CA GLY A 16 -13.65 -9.57 -26.83
C GLY A 16 -14.59 -9.23 -25.67
N GLU A 17 -15.37 -10.18 -25.17
CA GLU A 17 -16.29 -10.00 -24.04
C GLU A 17 -15.56 -9.59 -22.76
N CYS A 18 -14.41 -10.20 -22.49
CA CYS A 18 -13.57 -9.88 -21.34
C CYS A 18 -13.03 -8.43 -21.30
N ASN A 19 -13.18 -7.67 -22.40
CA ASN A 19 -12.78 -6.27 -22.47
C ASN A 19 -13.96 -5.30 -22.24
N ARG A 20 -15.18 -5.80 -22.00
CA ARG A 20 -16.38 -4.98 -21.80
C ARG A 20 -16.74 -4.88 -20.33
N CYS A 21 -17.45 -3.82 -19.97
CA CYS A 21 -17.94 -3.66 -18.61
C CYS A 21 -19.19 -4.51 -18.38
N ASP A 22 -19.22 -5.26 -17.29
CA ASP A 22 -20.39 -6.09 -16.93
C ASP A 22 -21.64 -5.25 -16.63
N LEU A 23 -21.46 -4.00 -16.15
CA LEU A 23 -22.57 -3.08 -15.89
C LEU A 23 -23.06 -2.36 -17.14
N ASP A 24 -22.17 -2.11 -18.11
CA ASP A 24 -22.49 -1.39 -19.35
C ASP A 24 -21.76 -2.05 -20.54
N PRO A 25 -22.46 -2.91 -21.31
CA PRO A 25 -21.88 -3.60 -22.46
C PRO A 25 -21.32 -2.68 -23.56
N GLY A 26 -21.75 -1.41 -23.59
CA GLY A 26 -21.25 -0.39 -24.52
C GLY A 26 -19.89 0.20 -24.13
N LYS A 27 -19.48 0.05 -22.86
CA LYS A 27 -18.23 0.60 -22.32
C LYS A 27 -17.10 -0.44 -22.35
N ILE A 28 -15.91 -0.02 -22.75
CA ILE A 28 -14.67 -0.80 -22.57
C ILE A 28 -14.29 -0.77 -21.09
N CYS A 29 -14.00 -1.95 -20.52
CA CYS A 29 -13.62 -2.07 -19.12
C CYS A 29 -12.33 -1.29 -18.83
N ASP A 30 -12.40 -0.38 -17.87
CA ASP A 30 -11.30 0.44 -17.35
C ASP A 30 -10.81 -0.04 -15.97
N ASN A 31 -11.21 -1.26 -15.57
CA ASN A 31 -10.93 -1.85 -14.27
C ASN A 31 -11.36 -0.97 -13.06
N CYS A 32 -12.45 -0.21 -13.20
CA CYS A 32 -12.93 0.66 -12.11
C CYS A 32 -13.56 -0.09 -10.91
N GLY A 33 -13.80 -1.40 -11.02
CA GLY A 33 -14.32 -2.24 -9.95
C GLY A 33 -15.77 -1.98 -9.52
N LYS A 34 -16.53 -1.11 -10.22
CA LYS A 34 -17.92 -0.78 -9.87
C LYS A 34 -18.90 -1.95 -10.04
N CYS A 35 -18.57 -2.90 -10.93
CA CYS A 35 -19.34 -4.13 -11.14
C CYS A 35 -19.19 -5.13 -9.98
N LEU A 36 -18.18 -4.97 -9.13
CA LEU A 36 -17.95 -5.81 -7.96
C LEU A 36 -18.82 -5.30 -6.81
N GLN A 37 -19.70 -6.14 -6.27
CA GLN A 37 -20.54 -5.77 -5.14
C GLN A 37 -19.67 -5.68 -3.86
N ARG A 38 -19.77 -4.57 -3.12
CA ARG A 38 -19.14 -4.48 -1.80
C ARG A 38 -19.85 -5.43 -0.83
N GLY A 39 -19.09 -6.35 -0.23
CA GLY A 39 -19.59 -7.33 0.74
C GLY A 39 -20.01 -8.67 0.15
N SER A 40 -19.80 -8.91 -1.14
CA SER A 40 -19.77 -10.27 -1.69
C SER A 40 -18.39 -10.89 -1.45
N ASP A 41 -18.37 -12.15 -1.06
CA ASP A 41 -17.14 -12.93 -0.77
C ASP A 41 -16.30 -13.24 -2.02
N GLU A 42 -16.68 -12.67 -3.17
CA GLU A 42 -16.12 -12.93 -4.50
C GLU A 42 -14.80 -12.19 -4.77
N PHE A 43 -14.26 -11.44 -3.81
CA PHE A 43 -12.96 -10.79 -3.94
C PHE A 43 -12.12 -10.86 -2.67
N ASN A 44 -10.81 -11.07 -2.84
CA ASN A 44 -9.85 -10.95 -1.76
C ASN A 44 -9.70 -9.48 -1.37
N SER A 45 -9.80 -9.17 -0.08
CA SER A 45 -9.58 -7.82 0.44
C SER A 45 -8.52 -7.84 1.54
N ILE A 46 -7.62 -6.86 1.52
CA ILE A 46 -6.68 -6.63 2.61
C ILE A 46 -7.33 -5.59 3.52
N ILE A 47 -7.78 -6.03 4.68
CA ILE A 47 -8.30 -5.14 5.71
C ILE A 47 -7.12 -4.71 6.58
N TYR A 48 -6.55 -3.54 6.30
CA TYR A 48 -5.56 -2.93 7.18
C TYR A 48 -6.28 -2.24 8.34
N ARG A 49 -6.13 -2.77 9.56
CA ARG A 49 -6.47 -2.03 10.77
C ARG A 49 -5.26 -1.20 11.17
N TYR A 50 -5.48 0.09 11.39
CA TYR A 50 -4.51 0.89 12.15
C TYR A 50 -4.33 0.22 13.52
N PRO A 51 -3.09 0.03 13.99
CA PRO A 51 -2.90 -0.30 15.40
C PRO A 51 -3.53 0.85 16.19
N ALA A 52 -4.57 0.53 16.97
CA ALA A 52 -5.09 1.46 17.94
C ALA A 52 -3.94 1.76 18.92
N GLU A 53 -3.77 3.03 19.28
CA GLU A 53 -2.71 3.45 20.22
C GLU A 53 -3.03 3.06 21.68
N ASP A 54 -4.03 2.22 21.91
CA ASP A 54 -4.36 1.63 23.20
C ASP A 54 -4.21 0.10 23.20
N GLU A 55 -3.47 -0.37 24.18
CA GLU A 55 -3.25 -1.78 24.45
C GLU A 55 -4.58 -2.44 24.82
N ASN A 56 -4.88 -3.55 24.15
CA ASN A 56 -5.68 -4.65 24.69
C ASN A 56 -7.15 -4.36 25.06
N GLU A 57 -7.98 -4.11 24.05
CA GLU A 57 -9.43 -4.32 24.17
C GLU A 57 -9.96 -5.12 22.97
N CYS A 58 -9.75 -6.43 23.01
CA CYS A 58 -10.62 -7.35 22.29
C CYS A 58 -11.92 -7.47 23.09
N GLU A 59 -12.82 -6.49 22.93
CA GLU A 59 -14.19 -6.58 23.47
C GLU A 59 -15.07 -7.39 22.52
N CYS A 60 -14.69 -8.65 22.28
CA CYS A 60 -15.58 -9.65 21.68
C CYS A 60 -15.82 -10.70 22.75
N GLY A 61 -16.96 -10.59 23.43
CA GLY A 61 -17.49 -11.63 24.32
C GLY A 61 -17.96 -12.84 23.52
N CYS A 62 -17.07 -13.45 22.74
CA CYS A 62 -17.36 -14.58 21.87
C CYS A 62 -16.45 -15.77 22.25
N GLU A 63 -17.03 -16.94 22.46
CA GLU A 63 -16.31 -18.22 22.43
C GLU A 63 -15.90 -18.49 20.97
N CYS A 64 -14.73 -18.00 20.53
CA CYS A 64 -14.20 -18.33 19.21
C CYS A 64 -12.83 -19.02 19.32
N ASP A 65 -12.69 -20.14 18.61
CA ASP A 65 -11.54 -21.05 18.57
C ASP A 65 -10.32 -20.50 17.79
N HIS A 66 -10.00 -19.20 17.93
CA HIS A 66 -8.83 -18.58 17.27
C HIS A 66 -7.54 -18.63 18.10
N HIS A 67 -7.48 -19.53 19.09
CA HIS A 67 -6.25 -19.90 19.80
C HIS A 67 -5.93 -21.38 19.58
N GLU A 68 -6.13 -21.89 18.37
CA GLU A 68 -5.57 -23.20 18.03
C GLU A 68 -4.05 -23.06 17.87
N ASN A 69 -3.38 -23.41 18.97
CA ASN A 69 -2.09 -24.07 19.05
C ASN A 69 -1.19 -23.82 17.84
N GLY A 70 -0.41 -22.75 17.90
CA GLY A 70 0.77 -22.63 17.06
C GLY A 70 1.60 -23.90 17.24
N GLU A 71 1.68 -24.70 16.19
CA GLU A 71 2.73 -25.69 16.04
C GLU A 71 4.05 -24.95 16.22
N GLU A 72 4.73 -25.21 17.34
CA GLU A 72 6.08 -24.71 17.57
C GLU A 72 6.95 -25.27 16.46
N LEU A 73 7.15 -24.48 15.41
CA LEU A 73 8.24 -24.68 14.48
C LEU A 73 9.52 -24.60 15.32
N ASN A 74 10.02 -25.75 15.72
CA ASN A 74 11.31 -25.92 16.34
C ASN A 74 12.36 -25.34 15.38
N SER A 75 13.26 -24.51 15.89
CA SER A 75 14.34 -23.89 15.09
C SER A 75 15.23 -24.91 14.37
N ALA A 76 15.21 -26.17 14.81
CA ALA A 76 15.94 -27.28 14.20
C ALA A 76 15.39 -27.72 12.84
N ASP A 77 14.09 -27.55 12.56
CA ASP A 77 13.49 -27.95 11.27
C ASP A 77 13.73 -26.89 10.18
N PHE A 78 14.11 -25.66 10.57
CA PHE A 78 14.39 -24.55 9.66
C PHE A 78 15.85 -24.50 9.20
N ASP A 79 16.80 -24.94 10.05
CA ASP A 79 18.23 -24.92 9.73
C ASP A 79 18.60 -25.90 8.60
N GLU A 80 17.87 -27.00 8.42
CA GLU A 80 18.12 -27.97 7.33
C GLU A 80 17.71 -27.42 5.94
N PHE A 81 16.85 -26.40 5.89
CA PHE A 81 16.43 -25.75 4.65
C PHE A 81 17.42 -24.66 4.17
N LEU A 82 18.35 -24.22 5.03
CA LEU A 82 19.23 -23.08 4.76
C LEU A 82 20.57 -23.44 4.08
N ASP A 83 20.88 -24.72 3.93
CA ASP A 83 22.14 -25.17 3.32
C ASP A 83 22.09 -25.26 1.78
N GLU A 84 20.90 -25.18 1.18
CA GLU A 84 20.78 -25.09 -0.28
C GLU A 84 20.74 -23.61 -0.72
N PRO A 85 21.72 -23.12 -1.50
CA PRO A 85 21.63 -21.77 -2.04
C PRO A 85 20.44 -21.71 -2.99
N ILE A 86 19.39 -21.00 -2.57
CA ILE A 86 18.29 -20.65 -3.45
C ILE A 86 18.89 -19.77 -4.55
N GLU A 87 18.94 -20.26 -5.79
CA GLU A 87 19.22 -19.43 -6.97
C GLU A 87 18.02 -18.49 -7.16
N LEU A 88 17.95 -17.45 -6.35
CA LEU A 88 17.06 -16.34 -6.56
C LEU A 88 17.55 -15.62 -7.81
N ASP A 89 16.76 -15.72 -8.87
CA ASP A 89 16.91 -14.93 -10.08
C ASP A 89 16.56 -13.48 -9.73
N VAL A 90 17.47 -12.81 -9.02
CA VAL A 90 17.31 -11.40 -8.63
C VAL A 90 17.42 -10.60 -9.91
N PRO A 91 16.33 -9.93 -10.35
CA PRO A 91 16.39 -9.14 -11.56
C PRO A 91 17.43 -8.04 -11.40
N ASP A 92 18.14 -7.75 -12.48
CA ASP A 92 19.11 -6.65 -12.49
C ASP A 92 18.46 -5.36 -11.97
N PRO A 93 19.21 -4.54 -11.19
CA PRO A 93 18.72 -3.26 -10.73
C PRO A 93 18.19 -2.43 -11.90
N ILE A 94 16.99 -1.87 -11.72
CA ILE A 94 16.35 -1.05 -12.75
C ILE A 94 17.26 0.15 -13.05
N GLN A 95 17.63 0.29 -14.33
CA GLN A 95 18.43 1.42 -14.80
C GLN A 95 17.52 2.63 -15.03
N ILE A 96 17.46 3.53 -14.07
CA ILE A 96 16.69 4.78 -14.18
C ILE A 96 17.53 5.80 -14.95
N ASP A 97 16.94 6.45 -15.96
CA ASP A 97 17.58 7.54 -16.69
C ASP A 97 18.01 8.66 -15.71
N PRO A 98 19.30 9.03 -15.64
CA PRO A 98 19.78 10.07 -14.74
C PRO A 98 19.06 11.41 -14.89
N ALA A 99 18.59 11.75 -16.10
CA ALA A 99 17.83 12.98 -16.34
C ALA A 99 16.44 12.91 -15.71
N LEU A 100 15.78 11.75 -15.79
CA LEU A 100 14.48 11.50 -15.17
C LEU A 100 14.58 11.50 -13.64
N ALA A 101 15.62 10.88 -13.08
CA ALA A 101 15.89 10.92 -11.65
C ALA A 101 16.10 12.36 -11.14
N ALA A 102 16.90 13.16 -11.86
CA ALA A 102 17.13 14.56 -11.52
C ALA A 102 15.86 15.43 -11.62
N GLU A 103 14.96 15.13 -12.57
CA GLU A 103 13.66 15.80 -12.65
C GLU A 103 12.80 15.50 -11.42
N TRP A 104 12.74 14.23 -11.01
CA TRP A 104 11.99 13.81 -9.83
C TRP A 104 12.54 14.43 -8.54
N GLU A 105 13.86 14.47 -8.37
CA GLU A 105 14.49 15.13 -7.22
C GLU A 105 14.14 16.63 -7.15
N ARG A 106 14.10 17.32 -8.30
CA ARG A 106 13.68 18.73 -8.35
C ARG A 106 12.22 18.88 -7.97
N ARG A 107 11.34 18.04 -8.49
CA ARG A 107 9.90 18.08 -8.21
C ARG A 107 9.62 17.80 -6.74
N LEU A 108 10.30 16.83 -6.13
CA LEU A 108 10.23 16.55 -4.70
C LEU A 108 10.77 17.73 -3.86
N ALA A 109 11.89 18.32 -4.25
CA ALA A 109 12.44 19.47 -3.55
C ALA A 109 11.48 20.68 -3.61
N GLU A 110 10.76 20.87 -4.72
CA GLU A 110 9.74 21.91 -4.85
C GLU A 110 8.50 21.62 -3.99
N SER A 111 8.00 20.38 -3.95
CA SER A 111 6.87 20.04 -3.08
C SER A 111 7.19 20.27 -1.61
N PHE A 112 8.38 19.86 -1.15
CA PHE A 112 8.81 20.13 0.23
C PHE A 112 8.90 21.64 0.54
N ARG A 113 9.32 22.46 -0.42
CA ARG A 113 9.34 23.93 -0.26
C ARG A 113 7.93 24.51 -0.18
N GLU A 114 7.00 23.99 -0.98
CA GLU A 114 5.61 24.41 -0.98
C GLU A 114 4.93 24.06 0.35
N ASP A 115 5.15 22.85 0.85
CA ASP A 115 4.67 22.41 2.16
C ASP A 115 5.23 23.29 3.28
N ALA A 116 6.55 23.56 3.29
CA ALA A 116 7.15 24.46 4.26
C ALA A 116 6.59 25.89 4.20
N ARG A 117 6.26 26.38 2.99
CA ARG A 117 5.58 27.68 2.81
C ARG A 117 4.15 27.65 3.38
N ARG A 118 3.42 26.56 3.16
CA ARG A 118 2.06 26.36 3.66
C ARG A 118 2.05 26.28 5.19
N GLU A 119 3.00 25.55 5.77
CA GLU A 119 3.21 25.49 7.22
C GLU A 119 3.56 26.85 7.79
N ALA A 120 4.52 27.58 7.20
CA ALA A 120 4.90 28.90 7.67
C ALA A 120 3.77 29.95 7.56
N ALA A 121 2.84 29.75 6.62
CA ALA A 121 1.64 30.57 6.46
C ALA A 121 0.47 30.13 7.34
N SER A 122 0.56 28.97 7.99
CA SER A 122 -0.48 28.45 8.88
C SER A 122 -0.43 29.17 10.24
N ASP A 123 -1.60 29.54 10.77
CA ASP A 123 -1.71 30.16 12.10
C ASP A 123 -1.33 29.23 13.25
N ASP A 124 -1.23 27.92 12.98
CA ASP A 124 -0.85 26.85 13.91
C ASP A 124 0.65 26.50 13.86
N ALA A 125 1.45 27.28 13.10
CA ALA A 125 2.89 27.09 13.05
C ALA A 125 3.52 27.27 14.45
N PRO A 126 4.35 26.33 14.94
CA PRO A 126 4.95 26.45 16.26
C PRO A 126 5.87 27.68 16.31
N LYS A 127 5.42 28.72 17.03
CA LYS A 127 6.20 29.93 17.28
C LYS A 127 7.35 29.56 18.21
N GLY A 128 8.53 29.30 17.63
CA GLY A 128 9.71 28.89 18.38
C GLY A 128 9.98 29.77 19.60
N LEU A 129 10.18 29.12 20.75
CA LEU A 129 10.58 29.73 22.02
C LEU A 129 12.01 30.27 21.95
N TYR A 130 12.31 31.36 21.23
CA TYR A 130 13.50 32.18 21.52
C TYR A 130 13.38 33.55 20.85
N ALA A 131 12.71 34.48 21.54
CA ALA A 131 12.81 35.91 21.25
C ALA A 131 13.20 36.65 22.54
N VAL A 132 14.47 36.58 22.92
CA VAL A 132 15.02 37.43 23.98
C VAL A 132 15.14 38.86 23.43
N ARG A 133 14.16 39.70 23.74
CA ARG A 133 14.20 41.14 23.45
C ARG A 133 15.16 41.80 24.45
N LYS A 134 16.34 42.24 24.00
CA LYS A 134 17.20 43.14 24.81
C LYS A 134 16.43 44.44 25.07
N ARG A 135 16.04 44.68 26.33
CA ARG A 135 15.45 45.93 26.79
C ARG A 135 16.54 47.02 26.72
N ARG A 136 16.34 48.05 25.90
CA ARG A 136 17.16 49.26 25.94
C ARG A 136 16.96 49.93 27.31
N GLU A 137 18.04 50.03 28.08
CA GLU A 137 18.07 50.81 29.31
C GLU A 137 17.85 52.29 28.96
N ARG A 138 16.81 52.89 29.56
CA ARG A 138 16.61 54.34 29.50
C ARG A 138 17.55 54.99 30.52
N LYS A 139 18.41 55.88 30.02
CA LYS A 139 19.16 56.85 30.83
C LYS A 139 18.21 57.82 31.52
#